data_AF-A0A8I2CYI1-F1
#
_entry.id   AF-A0A8I2CYI1-F1
#
_cell.length_a   1.000
_cell.length_b   1.000
_cell.length_c   1.000
_cell.angle_alpha   90.00
_cell.angle_beta   90.00
_cell.angle_gamma   90.00
#
_symmetry.space_group_name_H-M   'P 1'
#
loop_
_entity.id
_entity.type
_entity.pdbx_description
1 polymer ?
#
loop_
_entity_poly.entity_id
_entity_poly.type
_entity_poly.pdbx_seq_one_letter_code
_entity_poly.pdbx_strand_id
1 'polypeptide(L)'
;MVKKLDVINKEHWSGDYRKFGRRAVAVFLQCWMIESIADLLSHLPDGPSDRRNGSYKRHLLIEIGDILHAVPRTKTYKPAKVPEACA
;
A
#
# COMPACT_ATOMS: atom_id res chain seq x y z
N MET A 1 -7.46 -0.25 -31.82
CA MET A 1 -6.00 -0.36 -32.06
C MET A 1 -5.32 -0.59 -30.72
N VAL A 2 -4.90 -1.81 -30.41
CA VAL A 2 -4.18 -2.13 -29.16
C VAL A 2 -2.69 -1.99 -29.44
N LYS A 3 -2.02 -1.03 -28.80
CA LYS A 3 -0.55 -0.93 -28.87
C LYS A 3 0.02 -2.04 -27.99
N LYS A 4 0.70 -3.00 -28.62
CA LYS A 4 1.43 -4.06 -27.92
C LYS A 4 2.61 -3.39 -27.20
N LEU A 5 2.66 -3.55 -25.88
CA LEU A 5 3.75 -3.00 -25.07
C LEU A 5 4.92 -3.99 -25.14
N ASP A 6 5.91 -3.73 -25.99
CA ASP A 6 7.11 -4.55 -26.07
C ASP A 6 8.05 -4.24 -24.90
N VAL A 7 7.79 -4.89 -23.77
CA VAL A 7 8.62 -4.84 -22.54
C VAL A 7 10.01 -5.48 -22.74
N ILE A 8 10.23 -6.15 -23.87
CA ILE A 8 11.43 -6.95 -24.14
C ILE A 8 12.63 -6.08 -24.53
N ASN A 9 12.43 -4.83 -24.96
CA ASN A 9 13.54 -3.94 -25.28
C ASN A 9 14.13 -3.27 -24.01
N LYS A 10 14.78 -4.09 -23.19
CA LYS A 10 15.42 -3.70 -21.91
C LYS A 10 16.41 -2.54 -22.05
N GLU A 11 17.02 -2.36 -23.22
CA GLU A 11 18.03 -1.32 -23.46
C GLU A 11 17.43 0.07 -23.73
N HIS A 12 16.25 0.14 -24.35
CA HIS A 12 15.58 1.43 -24.64
C HIS A 12 14.65 1.93 -23.52
N TRP A 13 14.19 1.04 -22.64
CA TRP A 13 13.45 1.39 -21.43
C TRP A 13 14.37 1.50 -20.21
N SER A 14 15.52 2.16 -20.38
CA SER A 14 16.49 2.45 -19.32
C SER A 14 15.99 3.43 -18.26
N GLY A 15 14.78 4.00 -18.45
CA GLY A 15 14.12 4.85 -17.48
C GLY A 15 13.55 4.05 -16.30
N ASP A 16 13.60 4.69 -15.14
CA ASP A 16 13.16 4.32 -13.78
C ASP A 16 11.71 3.76 -13.64
N TYR A 17 11.14 3.02 -14.59
CA TYR A 17 9.75 2.52 -14.56
C TYR A 17 9.47 1.68 -13.32
N ARG A 18 10.46 0.92 -12.83
CA ARG A 18 10.36 0.20 -11.56
C ARG A 18 10.23 1.15 -10.38
N LYS A 19 10.94 2.29 -10.38
CA LYS A 19 10.81 3.32 -9.34
C LYS A 19 9.46 4.02 -9.40
N PHE A 20 8.97 4.37 -10.60
CA PHE A 20 7.62 4.93 -10.76
C PHE A 20 6.55 3.92 -10.34
N GLY A 21 6.71 2.66 -10.71
CA GLY A 21 5.84 1.57 -10.29
C GLY A 21 5.83 1.40 -8.78
N ARG A 22 7.00 1.34 -8.14
CA ARG A 22 7.10 1.27 -6.67
C ARG A 22 6.41 2.46 -6.00
N ARG A 23 6.59 3.68 -6.54
CA ARG A 23 5.91 4.87 -6.03
C ARG A 23 4.40 4.79 -6.21
N ALA A 24 3.92 4.33 -7.36
CA ALA A 24 2.49 4.19 -7.63
C ALA A 24 1.85 3.17 -6.69
N VAL A 25 2.48 2.01 -6.50
CA VAL A 25 2.04 0.99 -5.54
C VAL A 25 2.06 1.53 -4.11
N ALA A 26 3.11 2.25 -3.72
CA ALA A 26 3.20 2.84 -2.39
C ALA A 26 2.06 3.84 -2.12
N VAL A 27 1.74 4.70 -3.09
CA VAL A 27 0.63 5.67 -2.96
C VAL A 27 -0.71 4.95 -2.92
N PHE A 28 -0.94 3.98 -3.80
CA PHE A 28 -2.17 3.19 -3.82
C PHE A 28 -2.42 2.49 -2.48
N LEU A 29 -1.41 1.80 -1.95
CA LEU A 29 -1.48 1.13 -0.65
C LEU A 29 -1.75 2.14 0.47
N GLN A 30 -1.17 3.34 0.40
CA GLN A 30 -1.37 4.37 1.42
C GLN A 30 -2.84 4.83 1.46
N CYS A 31 -3.39 5.18 0.30
CA CYS A 31 -4.79 5.59 0.16
C CYS A 31 -5.72 4.48 0.64
N TRP A 32 -5.51 3.26 0.14
CA TRP A 32 -6.33 2.11 0.49
C TRP A 32 -6.29 1.80 2.00
N MET A 33 -5.13 1.87 2.66
CA MET A 33 -5.03 1.65 4.11
C MET A 33 -5.71 2.76 4.93
N ILE A 34 -5.61 4.01 4.48
CA ILE A 34 -6.28 5.15 5.15
C ILE A 34 -7.79 5.00 5.06
N GLU A 35 -8.30 4.66 3.88
CA GLU A 35 -9.71 4.40 3.63
C GLU A 35 -10.21 3.19 4.43
N SER A 36 -9.47 2.08 4.43
CA SER A 36 -9.82 0.87 5.20
C SER A 36 -9.96 1.15 6.70
N ILE A 37 -9.10 2.00 7.26
CA ILE A 37 -9.22 2.39 8.67
C ILE A 37 -10.37 3.38 8.88
N ALA A 38 -10.58 4.33 7.96
CA ALA A 38 -11.70 5.25 8.06
C ALA A 38 -13.04 4.49 8.06
N ASP A 39 -13.16 3.51 7.16
CA ASP A 39 -14.29 2.61 7.06
C ASP A 39 -14.43 1.75 8.32
N LEU A 40 -13.36 1.13 8.80
CA LEU A 40 -13.41 0.39 10.06
C LEU A 40 -13.92 1.24 11.24
N LEU A 41 -13.42 2.47 11.35
CA LEU A 41 -13.78 3.37 12.44
C LEU A 41 -15.20 3.93 12.31
N SER A 42 -15.76 4.04 11.10
CA SER A 42 -17.13 4.51 10.89
C SER A 42 -18.19 3.51 11.34
N HIS A 43 -17.84 2.22 11.40
CA HIS A 43 -18.73 1.14 11.86
C HIS A 43 -18.71 0.95 13.38
N LEU A 44 -17.90 1.71 14.11
CA LEU A 44 -17.82 1.59 15.56
C LEU A 44 -18.93 2.39 16.26
N PRO A 45 -19.46 1.89 17.40
CA PRO A 45 -20.48 2.61 18.15
C PRO A 45 -19.91 3.90 18.78
N ASP A 46 -20.78 4.90 18.94
CA ASP A 46 -20.45 6.14 19.65
C ASP A 46 -20.10 5.85 21.12
N GLY A 47 -18.92 6.30 21.59
CA GLY A 47 -18.42 6.05 22.94
C GLY A 47 -16.89 5.95 23.02
N PRO A 48 -16.29 5.46 24.13
CA PRO A 48 -14.86 5.18 24.22
C PRO A 48 -14.51 3.96 23.35
N SER A 49 -14.58 4.18 22.04
CA SER A 49 -14.30 3.21 21.00
C SER A 49 -12.88 3.37 20.47
N ASP A 50 -12.46 2.44 19.61
CA ASP A 50 -11.12 2.45 19.03
C ASP A 50 -10.88 3.72 18.20
N ARG A 51 -9.61 4.11 18.06
CA ARG A 51 -9.19 5.35 17.38
C ARG A 51 -7.84 5.19 16.72
N ARG A 52 -7.57 6.05 15.72
CA ARG A 52 -6.26 6.11 15.06
C ARG A 52 -5.15 6.30 16.11
N ASN A 53 -4.13 5.46 16.03
CA ASN A 53 -3.05 5.33 17.00
C ASN A 53 -1.68 5.37 16.31
N GLY A 54 -1.52 6.36 15.43
CA GLY A 54 -0.30 6.58 14.65
C GLY A 54 -0.11 5.57 13.51
N SER A 55 1.14 5.41 13.10
CA SER A 55 1.58 4.47 12.08
C SER A 55 2.92 3.86 12.47
N TYR A 56 3.27 2.73 11.87
CA TYR A 56 4.60 2.12 11.98
C TYR A 56 5.16 1.85 10.58
N LYS A 57 6.48 1.88 10.45
CA LYS A 57 7.14 1.63 9.17
C LYS A 57 7.31 0.12 8.94
N ARG A 58 7.06 -0.33 7.72
CA ARG A 58 7.27 -1.73 7.30
C ARG A 58 7.78 -1.78 5.85
N HIS A 59 8.73 -2.67 5.60
CA HIS A 59 9.17 -3.01 4.25
C HIS A 59 8.19 -3.99 3.61
N LEU A 60 7.77 -3.70 2.39
CA LEU A 60 6.95 -4.54 1.55
C LEU A 60 7.78 -4.92 0.32
N LEU A 61 8.18 -6.18 0.26
CA LEU A 61 8.92 -6.72 -0.88
C LEU A 61 7.92 -7.11 -1.96
N ILE A 62 8.00 -6.45 -3.12
CA ILE A 62 7.19 -6.76 -4.29
C ILE A 62 8.10 -7.05 -5.48
N GLU A 63 7.54 -7.55 -6.58
CA GLU A 63 8.31 -7.93 -7.79
C GLU A 63 9.21 -6.80 -8.32
N ILE A 64 8.70 -5.57 -8.26
CA ILE A 64 9.41 -4.37 -8.74
C ILE A 64 10.33 -3.73 -7.68
N GLY A 65 10.49 -4.37 -6.52
CA GLY A 65 11.47 -4.04 -5.48
C GLY A 65 10.86 -3.82 -4.08
N ASP A 66 11.66 -3.23 -3.19
CA ASP A 66 11.27 -2.94 -1.80
C ASP A 66 10.56 -1.59 -1.67
N ILE A 67 9.50 -1.55 -0.87
CA ILE A 67 8.74 -0.36 -0.51
C ILE A 67 8.71 -0.19 1.01
N LEU A 68 9.26 0.92 1.50
CA LEU A 68 9.06 1.34 2.88
C LEU A 68 7.71 2.05 3.02
N HIS A 69 6.79 1.45 3.78
CA HIS A 69 5.43 1.94 3.95
C HIS A 69 5.10 2.29 5.39
N ALA A 70 4.33 3.37 5.61
CA ALA A 70 3.81 3.75 6.92
C ALA A 70 2.44 3.13 7.12
N VAL A 71 2.40 1.94 7.74
CA VAL A 71 1.17 1.20 7.99
C VAL A 71 0.40 1.87 9.14
N PRO A 72 -0.80 2.41 8.88
CA PRO A 72 -1.59 3.05 9.92
C PRO A 72 -2.16 1.99 10.87
N ARG A 73 -2.36 2.36 12.14
CA ARG A 73 -2.87 1.45 13.16
C ARG A 73 -3.90 2.13 14.04
N THR A 74 -4.67 1.33 14.73
CA THR A 74 -5.50 1.76 15.86
C THR A 74 -5.03 1.04 17.14
N LYS A 75 -5.76 1.12 18.25
CA LYS A 75 -5.37 0.39 19.47
C LYS A 75 -5.77 -1.07 19.41
N THR A 76 -6.89 -1.42 18.80
CA THR A 76 -7.41 -2.79 18.78
C THR A 76 -7.35 -3.45 17.40
N TYR A 77 -7.31 -2.69 16.31
CA TYR A 77 -7.11 -3.22 14.97
C TYR A 77 -5.64 -3.49 14.67
N LYS A 78 -5.34 -4.76 14.39
CA LYS A 78 -4.07 -5.18 13.81
C LYS A 78 -4.24 -5.24 12.29
N PRO A 79 -3.53 -4.41 11.50
CA PRO A 79 -3.61 -4.42 10.03
C PRO A 79 -2.89 -5.64 9.42
N ALA A 80 -3.17 -6.85 9.93
CA ALA A 80 -2.56 -8.10 9.47
C ALA A 80 -3.08 -8.55 8.10
N LYS A 81 -4.30 -8.13 7.71
CA LYS A 81 -4.87 -8.45 6.40
C LYS A 81 -4.19 -7.74 5.23
N VAL A 82 -3.42 -6.69 5.48
CA VAL A 82 -2.84 -5.85 4.43
C VAL A 82 -1.57 -6.44 3.80
N PRO A 83 -0.61 -7.00 4.56
CA PRO A 83 0.58 -7.62 4.00
C PRO A 83 0.34 -9.06 3.52
N GLU A 84 -0.63 -9.79 4.07
CA GLU A 84 -0.90 -11.20 3.72
C GLU A 84 -1.42 -11.35 2.28
N ALA A 85 -2.04 -10.32 1.70
CA ALA A 85 -2.53 -10.34 0.32
C ALA A 85 -1.41 -10.25 -0.75
N CYS A 86 -0.15 -10.05 -0.35
CA CYS A 86 1.00 -9.95 -1.26
C CYS A 86 2.03 -11.08 -1.09
N ALA A 87 1.70 -12.13 -0.32
CA ALA A 87 2.53 -13.33 -0.15
C ALA A 87 2.11 -14.46 -1.09
#